data_AF-A0A3D0CT25-F1
#
_entry.id   AF-A0A3D0CT25-F1
#
_cell.length_a   1.000
_cell.length_b   1.000
_cell.length_c   1.000
_cell.angle_alpha   90.00
_cell.angle_beta   90.00
_cell.angle_gamma   90.00
#
_symmetry.space_group_name_H-M   'P 1'
#
loop_
_entity.id
_entity.type
_entity.pdbx_description
1 polymer ?
#
loop_
_entity_poly.entity_id
_entity_poly.type
_entity_poly.pdbx_seq_one_letter_code
_entity_poly.pdbx_strand_id
1 'polypeptide(L)'
;RSRGWRPGVTPVLDKVPFQVLALGGDDISLFAWAPVATSFAAEFTRLTDLEFAATSHSRLRPDAHLTFSLGLLVTDEKTPVVKSVDFTERDLLGWAKQVAKGNRLNHGTIAMLYAQSAEGIPASLEAYRRETYLLGAEASFQLCTTLRPYSAEELQQLLTVATWVIERGHLSRLQRLVGAFYGTRQGAAAGLLHYAYQRGRSAGRGWIEALEHQLGATDTNRSPTPRALLVNYPPGRPARTPFGVEWQPATYEKQPTIWFSPLWDLMELAKLMS
;
A
#
# COMPACT_ATOMS: atom_id res chain seq x y z
N ARG A 1 -16.40 -13.95 19.15
CA ARG A 1 -17.60 -13.31 19.76
C ARG A 1 -18.52 -12.87 18.63
N SER A 2 -19.73 -13.42 18.52
CA SER A 2 -20.67 -13.14 17.43
C SER A 2 -21.20 -11.70 17.53
N ARG A 3 -20.64 -10.77 16.74
CA ARG A 3 -21.07 -9.37 16.63
C ARG A 3 -22.19 -9.23 15.59
N GLY A 4 -23.28 -9.97 15.76
CA GLY A 4 -24.39 -9.99 14.80
C GLY A 4 -25.61 -9.21 15.31
N TRP A 5 -26.10 -8.26 14.51
CA TRP A 5 -27.42 -7.64 14.69
C TRP A 5 -28.53 -8.68 14.45
N ARG A 6 -29.62 -8.61 15.22
CA ARG A 6 -30.85 -9.39 15.01
C ARG A 6 -32.05 -8.44 14.98
N PRO A 7 -33.01 -8.62 14.05
CA PRO A 7 -34.23 -7.82 14.04
C PRO A 7 -34.97 -7.90 15.38
N GLY A 8 -35.40 -6.75 15.92
CA GLY A 8 -36.15 -6.68 17.18
C GLY A 8 -35.32 -6.76 18.47
N VAL A 9 -33.98 -6.82 18.37
CA VAL A 9 -33.07 -6.80 19.52
C VAL A 9 -32.26 -5.50 19.51
N THR A 10 -32.02 -4.92 20.68
CA THR A 10 -31.13 -3.75 20.84
C THR A 10 -29.77 -4.06 20.19
N PRO A 11 -29.30 -3.24 19.23
CA PRO A 11 -28.06 -3.52 18.53
C PRO A 11 -26.90 -3.61 19.53
N VAL A 12 -26.04 -4.62 19.33
CA VAL A 12 -24.81 -4.84 20.14
C VAL A 12 -23.76 -3.73 19.89
N LEU A 13 -23.94 -2.92 18.84
CA LEU A 13 -23.08 -1.81 18.48
C LEU A 13 -23.86 -0.49 18.59
N ASP A 14 -23.28 0.49 19.28
CA ASP A 14 -23.89 1.82 19.49
C ASP A 14 -24.04 2.62 18.20
N LYS A 15 -23.29 2.27 17.14
CA LYS A 15 -23.44 2.86 15.80
C LYS A 15 -23.48 1.75 14.73
N VAL A 16 -24.18 2.02 13.63
CA VAL A 16 -24.22 1.13 12.46
C VAL A 16 -22.81 1.02 11.86
N PRO A 17 -22.30 -0.19 11.57
CA PRO A 17 -20.93 -0.37 11.06
C PRO A 17 -20.74 0.15 9.63
N PHE A 18 -21.82 0.31 8.86
CA PHE A 18 -21.83 0.88 7.52
C PHE A 18 -23.22 1.37 7.10
N GLN A 19 -23.27 2.25 6.09
CA GLN A 19 -24.48 2.71 5.42
C GLN A 19 -24.21 2.79 3.92
N VAL A 20 -25.05 2.11 3.13
CA VAL A 20 -25.01 2.20 1.67
C VAL A 20 -25.67 3.52 1.25
N LEU A 21 -24.97 4.30 0.45
CA LEU A 21 -25.45 5.58 -0.09
C LEU A 21 -26.08 5.38 -1.47
N ALA A 22 -25.39 4.60 -2.31
CA ALA A 22 -25.81 4.28 -3.65
C ALA A 22 -25.36 2.85 -3.98
N LEU A 23 -26.27 2.12 -4.62
CA LEU A 23 -26.01 0.81 -5.21
C LEU A 23 -26.86 0.74 -6.48
N GLY A 24 -26.23 0.82 -7.65
CA GLY A 24 -26.94 0.84 -8.92
C GLY A 24 -26.01 0.56 -10.08
N GLY A 25 -26.38 -0.41 -10.92
CA GLY A 25 -25.55 -0.82 -12.05
C GLY A 25 -24.20 -1.38 -11.59
N ASP A 26 -23.13 -0.75 -12.03
CA ASP A 26 -21.73 -1.04 -11.71
C ASP A 26 -21.14 -0.17 -10.59
N ASP A 27 -21.91 0.81 -10.08
CA ASP A 27 -21.45 1.75 -9.05
C ASP A 27 -21.95 1.37 -7.65
N ILE A 28 -21.05 1.50 -6.68
CA ILE A 28 -21.32 1.33 -5.25
C ILE A 28 -20.66 2.46 -4.45
N SER A 29 -21.39 3.00 -3.48
CA SER A 29 -20.89 3.98 -2.53
C SER A 29 -21.45 3.71 -1.14
N LEU A 30 -20.58 3.71 -0.14
CA LEU A 30 -20.95 3.44 1.24
C LEU A 30 -20.07 4.23 2.21
N PHE A 31 -20.64 4.60 3.36
CA PHE A 31 -19.88 4.98 4.55
C PHE A 31 -19.73 3.76 5.43
N ALA A 32 -18.54 3.52 5.99
CA ALA A 32 -18.29 2.44 6.91
C ALA A 32 -17.20 2.80 7.91
N TRP A 33 -17.17 2.08 9.03
CA TRP A 33 -16.02 2.13 9.93
C TRP A 33 -14.77 1.65 9.19
N ALA A 34 -13.61 2.23 9.48
CA ALA A 34 -12.40 1.95 8.73
C ALA A 34 -12.07 0.44 8.59
N PRO A 35 -12.09 -0.39 9.67
CA PRO A 35 -11.85 -1.83 9.53
C PRO A 35 -12.84 -2.52 8.58
N VAL A 36 -14.11 -2.12 8.66
CA VAL A 36 -15.18 -2.69 7.84
C VAL A 36 -14.99 -2.31 6.38
N ALA A 37 -14.70 -1.02 6.10
CA ALA A 37 -14.49 -0.52 4.75
C ALA A 37 -13.27 -1.17 4.08
N THR A 38 -12.17 -1.32 4.81
CA THR A 38 -10.94 -1.93 4.27
C THR A 38 -11.11 -3.42 4.01
N SER A 39 -11.75 -4.17 4.92
CA SER A 39 -12.07 -5.59 4.66
C SER A 39 -13.10 -5.76 3.54
N PHE A 40 -14.10 -4.87 3.48
CA PHE A 40 -15.07 -4.86 2.39
C PHE A 40 -14.39 -4.65 1.04
N ALA A 41 -13.47 -3.68 0.91
CA ALA A 41 -12.79 -3.41 -0.34
C ALA A 41 -12.01 -4.64 -0.84
N ALA A 42 -11.26 -5.30 0.04
CA ALA A 42 -10.51 -6.52 -0.31
C ALA A 42 -11.46 -7.64 -0.78
N GLU A 43 -12.52 -7.92 -0.02
CA GLU A 43 -13.42 -9.03 -0.29
C GLU A 43 -14.34 -8.77 -1.50
N PHE A 44 -14.85 -7.54 -1.64
CA PHE A 44 -15.66 -7.15 -2.79
C PHE A 44 -14.86 -7.32 -4.08
N THR A 45 -13.65 -6.74 -4.14
CA THR A 45 -12.80 -6.86 -5.34
C THR A 45 -12.46 -8.33 -5.63
N ARG A 46 -12.14 -9.12 -4.60
CA ARG A 46 -11.87 -10.56 -4.77
C ARG A 46 -13.07 -11.30 -5.36
N LEU A 47 -14.27 -11.06 -4.84
CA LEU A 47 -15.50 -11.71 -5.30
C LEU A 47 -15.87 -11.28 -6.71
N THR A 48 -15.76 -9.99 -7.04
CA THR A 48 -16.01 -9.52 -8.40
C THR A 48 -14.98 -10.07 -9.39
N ASP A 49 -13.71 -10.13 -9.01
CA ASP A 49 -12.67 -10.71 -9.87
C ASP A 49 -12.96 -12.18 -10.18
N LEU A 50 -13.43 -12.94 -9.19
CA LEU A 50 -13.83 -14.35 -9.40
C LEU A 50 -15.07 -14.49 -10.27
N GLU A 51 -16.11 -13.68 -10.02
CA GLU A 51 -17.36 -13.71 -10.80
C GLU A 51 -17.09 -13.42 -12.28
N PHE A 52 -16.31 -12.37 -12.55
CA PHE A 52 -16.05 -11.91 -13.91
C PHE A 52 -14.86 -12.62 -14.59
N ALA A 53 -13.99 -13.32 -13.85
CA ALA A 53 -13.00 -14.23 -14.44
C ALA A 53 -13.66 -15.38 -15.21
N ALA A 54 -14.81 -15.87 -14.76
CA ALA A 54 -15.56 -16.95 -15.42
C ALA A 54 -16.25 -16.50 -16.72
N THR A 55 -16.63 -15.22 -16.82
CA THR A 55 -17.32 -14.65 -18.00
C THR A 55 -16.45 -14.51 -19.26
N SER A 56 -15.14 -14.79 -19.16
CA SER A 56 -14.19 -14.89 -20.28
C SER A 56 -14.57 -15.92 -21.36
N HIS A 57 -15.60 -16.75 -21.11
CA HIS A 57 -16.14 -17.73 -22.06
C HIS A 57 -17.41 -17.23 -22.79
N SER A 58 -17.80 -15.96 -22.61
CA SER A 58 -18.92 -15.36 -23.32
C SER A 58 -18.60 -15.19 -24.81
N ARG A 59 -19.36 -15.87 -25.67
CA ARG A 59 -19.23 -15.81 -27.15
C ARG A 59 -19.46 -14.42 -27.75
N LEU A 60 -19.92 -13.45 -26.95
CA LEU A 60 -20.35 -12.13 -27.44
C LEU A 60 -19.22 -11.08 -27.39
N ARG A 61 -18.26 -11.20 -26.47
CA ARG A 61 -17.05 -10.35 -26.39
C ARG A 61 -15.90 -11.10 -25.69
N PRO A 62 -15.10 -11.88 -26.43
CA PRO A 62 -13.99 -12.67 -25.88
C PRO A 62 -12.93 -11.84 -25.14
N ASP A 63 -12.83 -10.54 -25.44
CA ASP A 63 -11.78 -9.65 -24.92
C ASP A 63 -12.22 -8.73 -23.78
N ALA A 64 -13.47 -8.82 -23.31
CA ALA A 64 -14.00 -7.91 -22.30
C ALA A 64 -13.93 -8.52 -20.89
N HIS A 65 -12.76 -8.46 -20.25
CA HIS A 65 -12.65 -8.71 -18.82
C HIS A 65 -13.22 -7.51 -18.05
N LEU A 66 -14.35 -7.71 -17.37
CA LEU A 66 -14.89 -6.72 -16.45
C LEU A 66 -14.09 -6.77 -15.15
N THR A 67 -13.58 -5.61 -14.73
CA THR A 67 -12.83 -5.45 -13.48
C THR A 67 -13.40 -4.27 -12.71
N PHE A 68 -13.43 -4.38 -11.38
CA PHE A 68 -13.98 -3.35 -10.50
C PHE A 68 -12.85 -2.62 -9.77
N SER A 69 -12.84 -1.29 -9.88
CA SER A 69 -11.87 -0.44 -9.19
C SER A 69 -12.56 0.29 -8.03
N LEU A 70 -11.87 0.42 -6.90
CA LEU A 70 -12.39 1.09 -5.71
C LEU A 70 -11.46 2.23 -5.27
N GLY A 71 -12.07 3.34 -4.88
CA GLY A 71 -11.44 4.39 -4.08
C GLY A 71 -11.88 4.27 -2.62
N LEU A 72 -10.94 4.31 -1.68
CA LEU A 72 -11.21 4.20 -0.25
C LEU A 72 -10.51 5.32 0.53
N LEU A 73 -11.27 6.29 1.01
CA LEU A 73 -10.78 7.30 1.94
C LEU A 73 -11.20 6.95 3.36
N VAL A 74 -10.22 6.88 4.27
CA VAL A 74 -10.48 6.85 5.71
C VAL A 74 -10.13 8.21 6.30
N THR A 75 -11.09 8.83 6.96
CA THR A 75 -10.95 10.16 7.57
C THR A 75 -11.76 10.28 8.86
N ASP A 76 -11.55 11.37 9.60
CA ASP A 76 -12.33 11.66 10.82
C ASP A 76 -13.81 11.96 10.51
N GLU A 77 -14.65 11.84 11.54
CA GLU A 77 -16.10 12.08 11.46
C GLU A 77 -16.47 13.56 11.23
N LYS A 78 -15.51 14.48 11.34
CA LYS A 78 -15.73 15.93 11.19
C LYS A 78 -15.41 16.40 9.77
N THR A 79 -14.82 15.55 8.96
CA THR A 79 -14.42 15.88 7.59
C THR A 79 -15.67 16.16 6.75
N PRO A 80 -15.73 17.31 6.05
CA PRO A 80 -16.88 17.64 5.21
C PRO A 80 -17.17 16.56 4.17
N VAL A 81 -18.42 16.09 4.12
CA VAL A 81 -18.86 15.01 3.22
C VAL A 81 -18.51 15.30 1.77
N VAL A 82 -18.73 16.52 1.30
CA VAL A 82 -18.41 16.94 -0.08
C VAL A 82 -16.93 16.71 -0.39
N LYS A 83 -16.04 17.11 0.53
CA LYS A 83 -14.59 16.92 0.37
C LYS A 83 -14.22 15.44 0.32
N SER A 84 -14.81 14.64 1.22
CA SER A 84 -14.55 13.19 1.28
C SER A 84 -15.01 12.47 0.01
N VAL A 85 -16.21 12.75 -0.46
CA VAL A 85 -16.80 12.13 -1.66
C VAL A 85 -16.03 12.57 -2.90
N ASP A 86 -15.82 13.87 -3.11
CA ASP A 86 -15.12 14.40 -4.28
C ASP A 86 -13.72 13.80 -4.41
N PHE A 87 -12.95 13.76 -3.32
CA PHE A 87 -11.60 13.18 -3.34
C PHE A 87 -11.61 11.66 -3.57
N THR A 88 -12.57 10.95 -2.99
CA THR A 88 -12.66 9.48 -3.15
C THR A 88 -13.01 9.12 -4.59
N GLU A 89 -13.99 9.79 -5.19
CA GLU A 89 -14.47 9.50 -6.54
C GLU A 89 -13.55 10.02 -7.64
N ARG A 90 -13.03 11.25 -7.51
CA ARG A 90 -12.21 11.86 -8.55
C ARG A 90 -10.76 11.40 -8.49
N ASP A 91 -10.16 11.41 -7.30
CA ASP A 91 -8.73 11.17 -7.15
C ASP A 91 -8.42 9.70 -6.90
N LEU A 92 -8.97 9.09 -5.86
CA LEU A 92 -8.64 7.69 -5.51
C LEU A 92 -9.20 6.70 -6.51
N LEU A 93 -10.51 6.75 -6.80
CA LEU A 93 -11.12 5.87 -7.80
C LEU A 93 -10.55 6.15 -9.20
N GLY A 94 -10.29 7.42 -9.53
CA GLY A 94 -9.59 7.81 -10.76
C GLY A 94 -8.21 7.15 -10.88
N TRP A 95 -7.41 7.18 -9.82
CA TRP A 95 -6.10 6.52 -9.76
C TRP A 95 -6.21 5.00 -9.94
N ALA A 96 -7.13 4.33 -9.23
CA ALA A 96 -7.37 2.91 -9.38
C ALA A 96 -7.71 2.53 -10.84
N LYS A 97 -8.69 3.25 -11.44
CA LYS A 97 -9.09 3.05 -12.85
C LYS A 97 -7.93 3.29 -13.83
N GLN A 98 -7.12 4.32 -13.61
CA GLN A 98 -5.95 4.61 -14.44
C GLN A 98 -4.92 3.47 -14.42
N VAL A 99 -4.66 2.89 -13.24
CA VAL A 99 -3.74 1.76 -13.08
C VAL A 99 -4.26 0.50 -13.76
N ALA A 100 -5.55 0.19 -13.56
CA ALA A 100 -6.19 -0.95 -14.21
C ALA A 100 -6.12 -0.85 -15.73
N LYS A 101 -6.48 0.31 -16.29
CA LYS A 101 -6.46 0.57 -17.74
C LYS A 101 -5.05 0.63 -18.32
N GLY A 102 -4.13 1.31 -17.63
CA GLY A 102 -2.75 1.53 -18.08
C GLY A 102 -1.96 0.24 -18.21
N ASN A 103 -2.11 -0.69 -17.26
CA ASN A 103 -1.41 -1.97 -17.28
C ASN A 103 -2.24 -3.11 -17.88
N ARG A 104 -3.46 -2.84 -18.36
CA ARG A 104 -4.40 -3.85 -18.87
C ARG A 104 -4.61 -5.00 -17.87
N LEU A 105 -4.81 -4.65 -16.60
CA LEU A 105 -5.00 -5.65 -15.54
C LEU A 105 -6.29 -6.42 -15.77
N ASN A 106 -6.25 -7.71 -15.47
CA ASN A 106 -7.40 -8.62 -15.52
C ASN A 106 -8.05 -8.80 -14.14
N HIS A 107 -7.73 -7.92 -13.20
CA HIS A 107 -8.25 -7.92 -11.84
C HIS A 107 -8.54 -6.49 -11.40
N GLY A 108 -9.37 -6.33 -10.39
CA GLY A 108 -9.71 -5.05 -9.81
C GLY A 108 -8.55 -4.42 -9.02
N THR A 109 -8.68 -3.12 -8.75
CA THR A 109 -7.66 -2.34 -8.04
C THR A 109 -8.27 -1.44 -6.98
N ILE A 110 -7.54 -1.24 -5.88
CA ILE A 110 -8.03 -0.52 -4.70
C ILE A 110 -7.03 0.58 -4.35
N ALA A 111 -7.40 1.83 -4.57
CA ALA A 111 -6.62 2.99 -4.13
C ALA A 111 -7.14 3.46 -2.77
N MET A 112 -6.27 3.47 -1.76
CA MET A 112 -6.62 3.84 -0.39
C MET A 112 -5.82 5.03 0.10
N LEU A 113 -6.45 5.90 0.89
CA LEU A 113 -5.76 6.92 1.67
C LEU A 113 -6.30 6.96 3.10
N TYR A 114 -5.39 7.06 4.08
CA TYR A 114 -5.74 7.42 5.44
C TYR A 114 -5.34 8.87 5.73
N ALA A 115 -6.32 9.72 5.99
CA ALA A 115 -6.14 11.10 6.43
C ALA A 115 -6.66 11.22 7.86
N GLN A 116 -5.87 11.76 8.80
CA GLN A 116 -6.33 11.90 10.19
C GLN A 116 -7.40 12.97 10.36
N SER A 117 -7.47 13.92 9.43
CA SER A 117 -8.44 15.00 9.41
C SER A 117 -8.65 15.50 7.97
N ALA A 118 -9.60 16.41 7.80
CA ALA A 118 -9.86 17.05 6.52
C ALA A 118 -8.60 17.69 5.90
N GLU A 119 -7.72 18.28 6.70
CA GLU A 119 -6.47 18.91 6.25
C GLU A 119 -5.45 17.88 5.73
N GLY A 120 -5.54 16.64 6.20
CA GLY A 120 -4.69 15.53 5.73
C GLY A 120 -5.05 15.01 4.34
N ILE A 121 -6.19 15.44 3.76
CA ILE A 121 -6.57 15.09 2.40
C ILE A 121 -5.79 15.98 1.42
N PRO A 122 -4.94 15.40 0.55
CA PRO A 122 -4.07 16.18 -0.32
C PRO A 122 -4.84 16.90 -1.41
N ALA A 123 -4.38 18.11 -1.77
CA ALA A 123 -4.93 18.85 -2.90
C ALA A 123 -4.45 18.32 -4.27
N SER A 124 -3.32 17.60 -4.30
CA SER A 124 -2.78 16.94 -5.49
C SER A 124 -2.29 15.54 -5.12
N LEU A 125 -2.94 14.53 -5.68
CA LEU A 125 -2.54 13.13 -5.48
C LEU A 125 -1.14 12.85 -6.04
N GLU A 126 -0.71 13.54 -7.11
CA GLU A 126 0.62 13.37 -7.68
C GLU A 126 1.72 13.91 -6.75
N ALA A 127 1.59 15.14 -6.27
CA ALA A 127 2.55 15.73 -5.35
C ALA A 127 2.63 14.90 -4.05
N TYR A 128 1.47 14.54 -3.51
CA TYR A 128 1.37 13.71 -2.32
C TYR A 128 2.10 12.36 -2.48
N ARG A 129 1.88 11.65 -3.60
CA ARG A 129 2.57 10.37 -3.89
C ARG A 129 4.08 10.54 -3.89
N ARG A 130 4.58 11.60 -4.54
CA ARG A 130 6.01 11.87 -4.64
C ARG A 130 6.65 12.18 -3.29
N GLU A 131 5.99 13.02 -2.49
CA GLU A 131 6.53 13.49 -1.21
C GLU A 131 6.41 12.42 -0.11
N THR A 132 5.33 11.63 -0.14
CA THR A 132 5.00 10.70 0.95
C THR A 132 5.52 9.29 0.72
N TYR A 133 5.51 8.82 -0.53
CA TYR A 133 5.78 7.41 -0.83
C TYR A 133 7.08 7.15 -1.57
N LEU A 134 7.71 8.15 -2.18
CA LEU A 134 9.02 8.01 -2.81
C LEU A 134 10.11 8.63 -1.96
N LEU A 135 10.95 7.78 -1.38
CA LEU A 135 12.09 8.20 -0.57
C LEU A 135 13.39 8.16 -1.38
N GLY A 136 14.29 9.10 -1.10
CA GLY A 136 15.64 9.12 -1.68
C GLY A 136 15.74 9.85 -3.03
N ALA A 137 15.13 11.04 -3.13
CA ALA A 137 15.12 11.84 -4.37
C ALA A 137 16.52 12.04 -5.01
N GLU A 138 17.57 12.16 -4.19
CA GLU A 138 18.95 12.40 -4.64
C GLU A 138 19.83 11.13 -4.66
N ALA A 139 19.25 9.96 -4.38
CA ALA A 139 20.00 8.72 -4.28
C ALA A 139 20.04 7.97 -5.63
N SER A 140 21.04 7.10 -5.80
CA SER A 140 21.18 6.23 -6.98
C SER A 140 20.04 5.21 -7.14
N PHE A 141 19.17 5.11 -6.13
CA PHE A 141 17.95 4.32 -6.12
C PHE A 141 16.91 5.04 -5.27
N GLN A 142 15.63 4.77 -5.53
CA GLN A 142 14.52 5.28 -4.72
C GLN A 142 13.77 4.12 -4.07
N LEU A 143 13.14 4.40 -2.94
CA LEU A 143 12.29 3.45 -2.24
C LEU A 143 10.83 3.91 -2.34
N CYS A 144 10.01 3.10 -3.00
CA CYS A 144 8.55 3.21 -3.02
C CYS A 144 7.99 2.48 -1.80
N THR A 145 7.44 3.23 -0.84
CA THR A 145 6.98 2.68 0.43
C THR A 145 5.53 2.17 0.42
N THR A 146 4.93 2.13 -0.76
CA THR A 146 3.55 1.70 -0.97
C THR A 146 3.43 0.72 -2.14
N LEU A 147 2.45 -0.19 -2.04
CA LEU A 147 1.97 -1.04 -3.13
C LEU A 147 0.68 -0.48 -3.78
N ARG A 148 0.24 0.72 -3.43
CA ARG A 148 -1.02 1.26 -3.98
C ARG A 148 -0.93 1.53 -5.49
N PRO A 149 -2.05 1.37 -6.21
CA PRO A 149 -3.33 0.75 -5.81
C PRO A 149 -3.22 -0.77 -5.64
N TYR A 150 -3.81 -1.36 -4.61
CA TYR A 150 -3.67 -2.79 -4.33
C TYR A 150 -4.51 -3.66 -5.27
N SER A 151 -4.06 -4.87 -5.57
CA SER A 151 -4.97 -5.97 -5.89
C SER A 151 -5.70 -6.46 -4.62
N ALA A 152 -6.77 -7.24 -4.78
CA ALA A 152 -7.44 -7.86 -3.64
C ALA A 152 -6.49 -8.75 -2.83
N GLU A 153 -5.62 -9.51 -3.51
CA GLU A 153 -4.64 -10.38 -2.86
C GLU A 153 -3.62 -9.58 -2.04
N GLU A 154 -3.07 -8.51 -2.61
CA GLU A 154 -2.08 -7.67 -1.93
C GLU A 154 -2.68 -7.03 -0.66
N LEU A 155 -3.89 -6.48 -0.77
CA LEU A 155 -4.56 -5.87 0.39
C LEU A 155 -4.88 -6.93 1.46
N GLN A 156 -5.35 -8.12 1.06
CA GLN A 156 -5.65 -9.20 2.00
C GLN A 156 -4.40 -9.70 2.72
N GLN A 157 -3.28 -9.83 2.02
CA GLN A 157 -1.99 -10.18 2.62
C GLN A 157 -1.56 -9.14 3.65
N LEU A 158 -1.63 -7.84 3.30
CA LEU A 158 -1.28 -6.75 4.22
C LEU A 158 -2.21 -6.71 5.44
N LEU A 159 -3.51 -6.92 5.27
CA LEU A 159 -4.49 -7.00 6.36
C LEU A 159 -4.21 -8.18 7.30
N THR A 160 -3.83 -9.33 6.74
CA THR A 160 -3.45 -10.52 7.52
C THR A 160 -2.22 -10.22 8.40
N VAL A 161 -1.20 -9.59 7.82
CA VAL A 161 0.01 -9.21 8.56
C VAL A 161 -0.29 -8.11 9.58
N ALA A 162 -1.12 -7.12 9.25
CA ALA A 162 -1.54 -6.05 10.16
C ALA A 162 -2.25 -6.63 11.39
N THR A 163 -3.19 -7.56 11.17
CA THR A 163 -3.90 -8.26 12.25
C THR A 163 -2.93 -9.02 13.14
N TRP A 164 -2.00 -9.77 12.54
CA TRP A 164 -0.96 -10.48 13.29
C TRP A 164 -0.09 -9.54 14.13
N VAL A 165 0.31 -8.38 13.60
CA VAL A 165 1.08 -7.35 14.33
C VAL A 165 0.31 -6.83 15.54
N ILE A 166 -1.00 -6.58 15.39
CA ILE A 166 -1.86 -6.07 16.46
C ILE A 166 -2.04 -7.13 17.55
N GLU A 167 -2.45 -8.35 17.17
CA GLU A 167 -2.72 -9.46 18.09
C GLU A 167 -1.49 -9.86 18.91
N ARG A 168 -0.29 -9.71 18.34
CA ARG A 168 0.99 -9.99 19.01
C ARG A 168 1.57 -8.78 19.77
N GLY A 169 0.88 -7.64 19.80
CA GLY A 169 1.36 -6.44 20.49
C GLY A 169 2.65 -5.86 19.87
N HIS A 170 2.82 -5.98 18.56
CA HIS A 170 4.01 -5.53 17.83
C HIS A 170 3.84 -4.17 17.14
N LEU A 171 2.70 -3.50 17.30
CA LEU A 171 2.42 -2.21 16.66
C LEU A 171 3.50 -1.15 16.94
N SER A 172 3.95 -1.02 18.19
CA SER A 172 5.02 -0.06 18.56
C SER A 172 6.38 -0.41 17.95
N ARG A 173 6.67 -1.69 17.71
CA ARG A 173 7.90 -2.13 17.02
C ARG A 173 7.83 -1.78 15.53
N LEU A 174 6.67 -2.00 14.90
CA LEU A 174 6.42 -1.62 13.52
C LEU A 174 6.54 -0.10 13.33
N GLN A 175 5.95 0.69 14.23
CA GLN A 175 6.06 2.17 14.19
C GLN A 175 7.51 2.64 14.28
N ARG A 176 8.32 2.04 15.16
CA ARG A 176 9.75 2.36 15.26
C ARG A 176 10.52 1.97 13.99
N LEU A 177 10.20 0.81 13.41
CA LEU A 177 10.79 0.36 12.15
C LEU A 177 10.48 1.38 11.04
N VAL A 178 9.22 1.71 10.84
CA VAL A 178 8.78 2.67 9.82
C VAL A 178 9.38 4.05 10.08
N GLY A 179 9.41 4.51 11.34
CA GLY A 179 10.07 5.75 11.72
C GLY A 179 11.55 5.81 11.32
N ALA A 180 12.27 4.68 11.38
CA ALA A 180 13.66 4.62 10.92
C ALA A 180 13.80 4.78 9.39
N PHE A 181 12.82 4.30 8.61
CA PHE A 181 12.79 4.48 7.16
C PHE A 181 12.45 5.92 6.74
N TYR A 182 11.62 6.62 7.53
CA TYR A 182 11.09 7.95 7.19
C TYR A 182 11.83 9.13 7.83
N GLY A 183 12.45 8.93 9.00
CA GLY A 183 12.93 10.00 9.87
C GLY A 183 14.26 10.67 9.48
N THR A 184 14.94 10.24 8.40
CA THR A 184 16.23 10.83 8.01
C THR A 184 16.32 11.07 6.51
N ARG A 185 17.02 12.13 6.09
CA ARG A 185 17.38 12.40 4.68
C ARG A 185 18.13 11.23 4.00
N GLN A 186 18.58 10.24 4.77
CA GLN A 186 19.23 8.99 4.34
C GLN A 186 18.39 7.73 4.66
N GLY A 187 17.10 7.88 4.99
CA GLY A 187 16.26 6.84 5.59
C GLY A 187 16.15 5.54 4.79
N ALA A 188 16.29 5.62 3.47
CA ALA A 188 16.35 4.44 2.61
C ALA A 188 17.62 3.58 2.88
N ALA A 189 18.78 4.21 3.08
CA ALA A 189 20.04 3.51 3.38
C ALA A 189 20.04 2.94 4.81
N ALA A 190 19.56 3.71 5.79
CA ALA A 190 19.42 3.26 7.17
C ALA A 190 18.42 2.08 7.30
N GLY A 191 17.30 2.15 6.59
CA GLY A 191 16.32 1.08 6.52
C GLY A 191 16.85 -0.20 5.86
N LEU A 192 17.62 -0.05 4.77
CA LEU A 192 18.31 -1.19 4.14
C LEU A 192 19.35 -1.84 5.05
N LEU A 193 20.16 -1.03 5.76
CA LEU A 193 21.10 -1.53 6.76
C LEU A 193 20.38 -2.27 7.89
N HIS A 194 19.23 -1.76 8.34
CA HIS A 194 18.42 -2.43 9.35
C HIS A 194 17.87 -3.77 8.84
N TYR A 195 17.33 -3.81 7.62
CA TYR A 195 16.84 -5.04 7.00
C TYR A 195 17.97 -6.07 6.86
N ALA A 196 19.12 -5.65 6.31
CA ALA A 196 20.31 -6.47 6.18
C ALA A 196 20.72 -7.04 7.54
N TYR A 197 20.83 -6.20 8.57
CA TYR A 197 21.14 -6.62 9.94
C TYR A 197 20.16 -7.67 10.50
N GLN A 198 18.85 -7.45 10.34
CA GLN A 198 17.84 -8.41 10.82
C GLN A 198 17.92 -9.75 10.09
N ARG A 199 18.18 -9.73 8.78
CA ARG A 199 18.36 -10.94 7.96
C ARG A 199 19.63 -11.70 8.36
N GLY A 200 20.69 -10.98 8.70
CA GLY A 200 21.91 -11.57 9.25
C GLY A 200 21.69 -12.27 10.58
N ARG A 201 20.89 -11.67 11.48
CA ARG A 201 20.53 -12.30 12.76
C ARG A 201 19.76 -13.60 12.59
N SER A 202 18.89 -13.69 11.59
CA SER A 202 18.13 -14.93 11.32
C SER A 202 18.93 -15.97 10.53
N ALA A 203 19.99 -15.58 9.82
CA ALA A 203 20.85 -16.48 9.05
C ALA A 203 21.96 -17.17 9.87
N GLY A 204 22.28 -16.69 11.08
CA GLY A 204 23.28 -17.29 12.00
C GLY A 204 24.59 -16.52 12.14
N ARG A 205 25.54 -17.03 12.95
CA ARG A 205 26.88 -16.43 13.17
C ARG A 205 27.71 -16.49 11.87
N GLY A 206 28.59 -15.50 11.64
CA GLY A 206 29.43 -15.42 10.43
C GLY A 206 28.90 -14.48 9.34
N TRP A 207 27.61 -14.15 9.38
CA TRP A 207 26.99 -13.37 8.31
C TRP A 207 27.41 -11.90 8.30
N ILE A 208 27.55 -11.28 9.49
CA ILE A 208 28.02 -9.89 9.60
C ILE A 208 29.48 -9.81 9.20
N GLU A 209 30.32 -10.77 9.61
CA GLU A 209 31.73 -10.82 9.19
C GLU A 209 31.88 -11.04 7.67
N ALA A 210 31.01 -11.85 7.06
CA ALA A 210 30.97 -12.02 5.61
C ALA A 210 30.51 -10.73 4.88
N LEU A 211 29.53 -10.02 5.44
CA LEU A 211 29.08 -8.72 4.93
C LEU A 211 30.20 -7.68 5.00
N GLU A 212 30.86 -7.56 6.16
CA GLU A 212 31.99 -6.65 6.37
C GLU A 212 33.16 -6.98 5.44
N HIS A 213 33.44 -8.27 5.22
CA HIS A 213 34.47 -8.70 4.26
C HIS A 213 34.11 -8.34 2.81
N GLN A 214 32.84 -8.50 2.40
CA GLN A 214 32.38 -8.13 1.05
C GLN A 214 32.34 -6.60 0.84
N LEU A 215 31.94 -5.84 1.87
CA LEU A 215 31.94 -4.38 1.84
C LEU A 215 33.37 -3.81 1.94
N GLY A 216 34.28 -4.47 2.67
CA GLY A 216 35.69 -4.09 2.77
C GLY A 216 36.54 -4.46 1.54
N ALA A 217 36.12 -5.48 0.78
CA ALA A 217 36.75 -5.83 -0.51
C ALA A 217 36.41 -4.83 -1.63
N THR A 218 35.39 -3.98 -1.44
CA THR A 218 35.03 -2.91 -2.36
C THR A 218 35.66 -1.58 -1.91
N ASP A 219 36.96 -1.44 -2.19
CA ASP A 219 37.74 -0.19 -2.14
C ASP A 219 37.91 0.42 -0.72
N THR A 220 39.07 0.16 -0.11
CA THR A 220 39.42 0.45 1.30
C THR A 220 39.43 1.93 1.69
N ASN A 221 39.17 2.85 0.77
CA ASN A 221 39.18 4.30 0.99
C ASN A 221 37.82 4.99 0.84
N ARG A 222 36.72 4.24 0.63
CA ARG A 222 35.37 4.82 0.55
C ARG A 222 34.42 4.11 1.50
N SER A 223 33.69 4.88 2.31
CA SER A 223 32.59 4.35 3.10
C SER A 223 31.65 3.54 2.19
N PRO A 224 31.14 2.37 2.65
CA PRO A 224 30.31 1.51 1.83
C PRO A 224 29.12 2.31 1.30
N THR A 225 29.10 2.50 -0.02
CA THR A 225 28.02 3.24 -0.65
C THR A 225 26.73 2.42 -0.51
N PRO A 226 25.56 3.05 -0.34
CA PRO A 226 24.27 2.35 -0.38
C PRO A 226 24.10 1.41 -1.59
N ARG A 227 24.80 1.71 -2.69
CA ARG A 227 24.88 0.88 -3.89
C ARG A 227 25.58 -0.47 -3.66
N ALA A 228 26.64 -0.54 -2.85
CA ALA A 228 27.35 -1.78 -2.53
C ALA A 228 26.49 -2.75 -1.70
N LEU A 229 25.67 -2.23 -0.79
CA LEU A 229 24.69 -3.02 -0.04
C LEU A 229 23.62 -3.63 -0.96
N LEU A 230 23.18 -2.88 -1.98
CA LEU A 230 22.14 -3.32 -2.93
C LEU A 230 22.63 -4.29 -4.01
N VAL A 231 23.92 -4.25 -4.38
CA VAL A 231 24.52 -5.24 -5.30
C VAL A 231 24.53 -6.62 -4.65
N ASN A 232 24.84 -6.68 -3.35
CA ASN A 232 24.92 -7.93 -2.60
C ASN A 232 23.55 -8.40 -2.07
N TYR A 233 22.61 -7.47 -1.88
CA TYR A 233 21.26 -7.75 -1.40
C TYR A 233 20.25 -6.98 -2.22
N PRO A 234 20.01 -7.35 -3.49
CA PRO A 234 18.93 -6.76 -4.24
C PRO A 234 17.62 -7.08 -3.49
N PRO A 235 16.80 -6.08 -3.10
CA PRO A 235 15.41 -6.37 -2.77
C PRO A 235 14.75 -7.15 -3.92
N GLY A 236 13.58 -7.75 -3.71
CA GLY A 236 12.80 -8.17 -4.87
C GLY A 236 12.55 -6.93 -5.74
N ARG A 237 12.83 -6.99 -7.04
CA ARG A 237 12.17 -6.08 -7.98
C ARG A 237 10.80 -6.68 -8.25
N PRO A 238 9.72 -6.27 -7.58
CA PRO A 238 8.41 -6.64 -8.09
C PRO A 238 8.32 -6.10 -9.53
N ALA A 239 7.70 -6.88 -10.41
CA ALA A 239 7.38 -6.45 -11.77
C ALA A 239 6.24 -5.42 -11.74
N ARG A 240 6.45 -4.32 -11.00
CA ARG A 240 5.45 -3.33 -10.67
C ARG A 240 6.03 -1.95 -10.87
N THR A 241 5.28 -1.12 -11.59
CA THR A 241 5.57 0.31 -11.70
C THR A 241 5.18 1.03 -10.41
N PRO A 242 5.97 2.01 -9.94
CA PRO A 242 5.59 2.84 -8.81
C PRO A 242 4.20 3.44 -9.05
N PHE A 243 3.33 3.33 -8.05
CA PHE A 243 1.94 3.80 -8.14
C PHE A 243 1.10 3.12 -9.23
N GLY A 244 1.58 2.02 -9.82
CA GLY A 244 0.90 1.32 -10.89
C GLY A 244 0.82 2.09 -12.22
N VAL A 245 1.57 3.17 -12.41
CA VAL A 245 1.59 3.92 -13.67
C VAL A 245 3.03 4.10 -14.14
N GLU A 246 3.24 4.13 -15.46
CA GLU A 246 4.56 4.43 -16.02
C GLU A 246 5.04 5.78 -15.47
N TRP A 247 6.16 5.72 -14.76
CA TRP A 247 6.75 6.89 -14.12
C TRP A 247 7.89 7.40 -14.99
N GLN A 248 7.72 8.60 -15.53
CA GLN A 248 8.79 9.31 -16.24
C GLN A 248 9.40 10.35 -15.28
N PRO A 249 10.63 10.15 -14.77
CA PRO A 249 11.32 11.20 -14.06
C PRO A 249 11.60 12.37 -15.02
N ALA A 250 11.18 13.56 -14.65
CA ALA A 250 11.27 14.76 -15.50
C ALA A 250 12.72 15.23 -15.80
N THR A 251 13.73 14.70 -15.11
CA THR A 251 15.03 15.40 -15.01
C THR A 251 16.29 14.53 -14.87
N TYR A 252 16.22 13.21 -14.98
CA TYR A 252 17.42 12.36 -14.82
C TYR A 252 17.83 11.66 -16.11
N GLU A 253 19.08 11.88 -16.55
CA GLU A 253 19.73 11.19 -17.70
C GLU A 253 19.76 9.65 -17.55
N LYS A 254 19.57 9.13 -16.32
CA LYS A 254 19.38 7.71 -16.04
C LYS A 254 18.22 7.55 -15.06
N GLN A 255 17.21 6.75 -15.42
CA GLN A 255 16.11 6.45 -14.51
C GLN A 255 16.66 5.76 -13.24
N PRO A 256 16.39 6.31 -12.03
CA PRO A 256 16.81 5.67 -10.80
C PRO A 256 16.14 4.30 -10.67
N THR A 257 16.85 3.31 -10.13
CA THR A 257 16.22 2.03 -9.80
C THR A 257 15.26 2.22 -8.63
N ILE A 258 14.01 1.79 -8.78
CA ILE A 258 13.01 1.88 -7.71
C ILE A 258 12.80 0.51 -7.07
N TRP A 259 12.83 0.48 -5.73
CA TRP A 259 12.57 -0.69 -4.91
C TRP A 259 11.30 -0.49 -4.09
N PHE A 260 10.66 -1.58 -3.66
CA PHE A 260 9.41 -1.50 -2.91
C PHE A 260 9.58 -1.96 -1.46
N SER A 261 8.97 -1.22 -0.53
CA SER A 261 8.90 -1.57 0.88
C SER A 261 7.56 -1.11 1.47
N PRO A 262 6.49 -1.94 1.42
CA PRO A 262 5.15 -1.58 1.89
C PRO A 262 5.02 -1.48 3.42
N LEU A 263 6.11 -1.17 4.12
CA LEU A 263 6.10 -1.00 5.57
C LEU A 263 5.17 0.14 6.00
N TRP A 264 5.06 1.19 5.18
CA TRP A 264 4.13 2.28 5.43
C TRP A 264 2.68 1.82 5.33
N ASP A 265 2.34 1.13 4.25
CA ASP A 265 1.01 0.54 4.05
C ASP A 265 0.62 -0.38 5.21
N LEU A 266 1.54 -1.26 5.62
CA LEU A 266 1.33 -2.15 6.76
C LEU A 266 1.09 -1.38 8.07
N MET A 267 1.85 -0.30 8.30
CA MET A 267 1.66 0.55 9.48
C MET A 267 0.31 1.26 9.46
N GLU A 268 -0.09 1.83 8.33
CA GLU A 268 -1.39 2.49 8.19
C GLU A 268 -2.52 1.49 8.43
N LEU A 269 -2.48 0.33 7.77
CA LEU A 269 -3.47 -0.72 7.98
C LEU A 269 -3.50 -1.21 9.43
N ALA A 270 -2.33 -1.38 10.07
CA ALA A 270 -2.28 -1.78 11.47
C ALA A 270 -2.85 -0.71 12.43
N LYS A 271 -2.72 0.59 12.11
CA LYS A 271 -3.36 1.67 12.87
C LYS A 271 -4.87 1.72 12.64
N LEU A 272 -5.31 1.44 11.41
CA LEU A 272 -6.73 1.42 11.06
C LEU A 272 -7.48 0.26 11.72
N MET A 273 -6.80 -0.86 11.91
CA MET A 273 -7.37 -2.10 12.45
C MET A 273 -7.26 -2.21 13.99
N SER A 274 -6.48 -1.35 14.66
CA SER A 274 -6.28 -1.34 16.12
C SER A 274 -7.34 -0.54 16.86
#